data_AF-A0A944UJP7-F1
#
_entry.id   AF-A0A944UJP7-F1
#
_cell.length_a   1.000
_cell.length_b   1.000
_cell.length_c   1.000
_cell.angle_alpha   90.00
_cell.angle_beta   90.00
_cell.angle_gamma   90.00
#
_symmetry.space_group_name_H-M   'P 1'
#
loop_
_entity.id
_entity.type
_entity.pdbx_description
1 polymer ?
#
loop_
_entity_poly.entity_id
_entity_poly.type
_entity_poly.pdbx_seq_one_letter_code
_entity_poly.pdbx_strand_id
1 'polypeptide(L)' 'QTANRPGALIELLKPFQKRKINLSRIETRPSRSLADTHNFFIDSDGHQKDPKLKQAIVELKSIGSMVRILGSYPSES' A
#
# COMPACT_ATOMS: atom_id res chain seq x y z
N GLN A 1 6.17 5.44 3.36
CA GLN A 1 7.65 5.36 3.39
C GLN A 1 8.03 4.01 3.98
N THR A 2 8.91 3.29 3.31
CA THR A 2 9.30 1.92 3.67
C THR A 2 10.82 1.78 3.52
N ALA A 3 11.48 1.18 4.51
CA ALA A 3 12.92 0.94 4.49
C ALA A 3 13.34 0.10 3.28
N ASN A 4 14.44 0.46 2.63
CA ASN A 4 15.01 -0.28 1.52
C ASN A 4 15.78 -1.50 2.02
N ARG A 5 15.08 -2.61 2.20
CA ARG A 5 15.69 -3.89 2.59
C ARG A 5 15.07 -5.07 1.83
N PRO A 6 15.80 -6.19 1.72
CA PRO A 6 15.23 -7.42 1.18
C PRO A 6 13.90 -7.78 1.86
N GLY A 7 12.90 -8.13 1.06
CA GLY A 7 11.56 -8.52 1.53
C GLY A 7 10.60 -7.38 1.89
N ALA A 8 11.04 -6.13 1.91
CA ALA A 8 10.20 -5.00 2.30
C ALA A 8 8.93 -4.86 1.44
N LEU A 9 9.06 -5.01 0.11
CA LEU A 9 7.91 -4.99 -0.80
C LEU A 9 6.98 -6.18 -0.55
N ILE A 10 7.53 -7.38 -0.33
CA ILE A 10 6.72 -8.58 -0.06
C ILE A 10 5.88 -8.38 1.20
N GLU A 11 6.48 -7.87 2.26
CA GLU A 11 5.77 -7.57 3.51
C GLU A 11 4.66 -6.54 3.32
N LEU A 12 4.90 -5.53 2.47
CA LEU A 12 3.91 -4.52 2.11
C LEU A 12 2.74 -5.11 1.31
N LEU A 13 2.97 -6.12 0.45
CA LEU A 13 1.91 -6.72 -0.36
C LEU A 13 1.09 -7.79 0.38
N LYS A 14 1.62 -8.40 1.44
CA LYS A 14 0.95 -9.45 2.23
C LYS A 14 -0.48 -9.09 2.69
N PRO A 15 -0.77 -7.88 3.23
CA PRO A 15 -2.11 -7.55 3.71
C PRO A 15 -3.19 -7.57 2.62
N PHE A 16 -2.82 -7.20 1.38
CA PHE A 16 -3.70 -7.27 0.22
C PHE A 16 -3.92 -8.72 -0.22
N GLN A 17 -2.84 -9.49 -0.33
CA GLN A 17 -2.89 -10.91 -0.68
C GLN A 17 -3.77 -11.71 0.28
N LYS A 18 -3.57 -11.56 1.60
CA LYS A 18 -4.35 -12.23 2.65
C LYS A 18 -5.86 -12.00 2.51
N ARG A 19 -6.26 -10.84 1.97
CA ARG A 19 -7.66 -10.42 1.83
C ARG A 19 -8.19 -10.54 0.41
N LYS A 20 -7.38 -11.10 -0.51
CA LYS A 20 -7.70 -11.25 -1.93
C LYS A 20 -8.11 -9.91 -2.57
N ILE A 21 -7.40 -8.84 -2.22
CA ILE A 21 -7.58 -7.52 -2.82
C ILE A 21 -6.67 -7.44 -4.04
N ASN A 22 -7.27 -7.20 -5.20
CA ASN A 22 -6.54 -7.05 -6.45
C ASN A 22 -5.87 -5.67 -6.52
N LEU A 23 -4.69 -5.61 -7.14
CA LEU A 23 -3.90 -4.40 -7.30
C LEU A 23 -3.80 -4.09 -8.79
N SER A 24 -4.23 -2.91 -9.20
CA SER A 24 -4.21 -2.48 -10.60
C SER A 24 -2.92 -1.73 -10.95
N ARG A 25 -2.24 -1.16 -9.95
CA ARG A 25 -0.97 -0.44 -10.14
C ARG A 25 -0.09 -0.55 -8.90
N ILE A 26 1.21 -0.74 -9.13
CA ILE A 26 2.24 -0.61 -8.10
C ILE A 26 3.41 0.16 -8.71
N GLU A 27 3.74 1.31 -8.14
CA GLU A 27 4.89 2.11 -8.54
C GLU A 27 5.78 2.41 -7.35
N THR A 28 7.09 2.37 -7.58
CA THR A 28 8.09 2.70 -6.56
C THR A 28 8.78 4.00 -6.95
N ARG A 29 8.94 4.91 -5.99
CA ARG A 29 9.73 6.13 -6.16
C ARG A 29 10.72 6.27 -5.02
N PRO A 30 11.98 6.69 -5.28
CA PRO A 30 12.92 6.99 -4.22
C PRO A 30 12.35 8.09 -3.32
N SER A 31 12.47 7.90 -2.01
CA SER A 31 12.04 8.90 -1.04
C SER A 31 13.02 10.07 -1.03
N ARG A 32 12.51 11.30 -1.15
CA ARG A 32 13.31 12.52 -1.03
C ARG A 32 13.52 12.96 0.42
N SER A 33 12.75 12.41 1.35
CA SER A 33 12.69 12.87 2.75
C SER A 33 13.51 12.03 3.72
N LEU A 34 13.73 10.75 3.42
CA LEU A 34 14.52 9.86 4.28
C LEU A 34 15.43 9.01 3.41
N ALA A 35 16.73 9.07 3.70
CA ALA A 35 17.73 8.25 3.01
C ALA A 35 17.38 6.76 3.13
N ASP A 36 17.68 6.00 2.08
CA ASP A 36 17.47 4.55 2.01
C ASP A 36 16.02 4.09 2.26
N THR A 37 15.05 4.89 1.82
CA THR A 37 13.63 4.53 1.83
C THR A 37 12.96 4.71 0.47
N HIS A 38 11.89 3.96 0.27
CA HIS A 38 11.05 4.03 -0.91
C HIS A 38 9.63 4.48 -0.55
N ASN A 39 8.99 5.17 -1.49
CA ASN A 39 7.56 5.41 -1.51
C ASN A 39 6.92 4.48 -2.53
N PHE A 40 5.89 3.75 -2.10
CA PHE A 40 5.08 2.90 -2.96
C PHE A 40 3.73 3.59 -3.19
N PHE A 41 3.36 3.73 -4.45
CA PHE A 41 2.05 4.16 -4.89
C PHE A 41 1.30 2.92 -5.37
N ILE A 42 0.13 2.67 -4.79
CA ILE A 42 -0.64 1.45 -5.03
C ILE A 42 -2.08 1.85 -5.32
N ASP A 43 -2.57 1.39 -6.47
CA ASP A 43 -3.98 1.39 -6.80
C ASP A 43 -4.52 -0.03 -6.58
N SER A 44 -5.65 -0.13 -5.90
CA SER A 44 -6.26 -1.39 -5.51
C SER A 44 -7.76 -1.35 -5.69
N ASP A 45 -8.35 -2.52 -5.93
CA ASP A 45 -9.80 -2.65 -5.99
C ASP A 45 -10.42 -2.45 -4.60
N GLY A 46 -11.53 -1.72 -4.57
CA GLY A 46 -12.31 -1.45 -3.36
C GLY A 46 -12.25 -0.01 -2.89
N HIS A 47 -13.23 0.36 -2.08
CA HIS A 47 -13.35 1.71 -1.51
C HIS A 47 -12.67 1.76 -0.14
N GLN A 48 -12.10 2.90 0.27
CA GLN A 48 -11.51 3.09 1.61
C GLN A 48 -12.47 2.81 2.79
N LYS A 49 -13.78 2.69 2.51
CA LYS A 49 -14.83 2.37 3.48
C LYS A 49 -15.08 0.86 3.59
N ASP A 50 -14.64 0.08 2.61
CA ASP A 50 -14.73 -1.37 2.57
C ASP A 50 -14.00 -2.00 3.77
N PRO A 51 -14.64 -2.91 4.53
CA PRO A 51 -14.03 -3.54 5.68
C PRO A 51 -12.72 -4.28 5.39
N LYS A 52 -12.61 -4.97 4.25
CA LYS A 52 -11.39 -5.70 3.87
C LYS A 52 -10.24 -4.74 3.60
N LEU A 53 -10.46 -3.70 2.81
CA LEU A 53 -9.43 -2.71 2.50
C LEU A 53 -9.01 -1.93 3.74
N LYS A 54 -9.97 -1.58 4.61
CA LYS A 54 -9.67 -0.96 5.92
C LYS A 54 -8.73 -1.82 6.76
N GLN A 55 -9.02 -3.12 6.87
CA GLN A 55 -8.15 -4.03 7.64
C GLN A 55 -6.77 -4.18 7.01
N ALA A 56 -6.66 -4.21 5.67
CA ALA A 56 -5.37 -4.21 4.99
C ALA A 56 -4.56 -2.94 5.33
N ILE A 57 -5.20 -1.77 5.30
CA ILE A 57 -4.56 -0.48 5.64
C ILE A 57 -4.12 -0.44 7.11
N VAL A 58 -4.92 -0.98 8.03
CA VAL A 58 -4.55 -1.07 9.46
C VAL A 58 -3.30 -1.95 9.63
N GLU A 59 -3.27 -3.11 8.98
CA GLU A 59 -2.11 -4.01 9.02
C GLU A 59 -0.86 -3.33 8.41
N LEU A 60 -1.01 -2.63 7.28
CA LEU A 60 0.07 -1.83 6.68
C LEU A 60 0.62 -0.74 7.61
N LYS A 61 -0.22 -0.09 8.40
CA LYS A 61 0.25 0.90 9.38
C LYS A 61 1.00 0.22 10.52
N SER A 62 0.61 -1.00 10.91
CA SER A 62 1.27 -1.76 11.98
C SER A 62 2.67 -2.24 11.64
N ILE A 63 2.98 -2.48 10.35
CA ILE A 63 4.33 -2.84 9.88
C ILE A 63 5.29 -1.63 9.80
N GLY A 64 4.93 -0.50 10.40
CA GLY A 64 5.76 0.71 10.45
C GLY A 64 5.77 1.54 9.17
N SER A 65 4.91 1.20 8.19
CA SER A 65 4.79 2.01 6.97
C SER A 65 3.91 3.23 7.21
N MET A 66 4.43 4.42 6.91
CA MET A 66 3.58 5.61 6.78
C MET A 66 2.68 5.43 5.56
N VAL A 67 1.37 5.33 5.80
CA VAL A 67 0.33 5.18 4.77
C VAL A 67 -0.49 6.45 4.65
N ARG A 68 -0.57 7.01 3.44
CA ARG A 68 -1.46 8.11 3.09
C ARG A 68 -2.47 7.61 2.05
N ILE A 69 -3.75 7.80 2.35
CA ILE A 69 -4.83 7.52 1.40
C ILE A 69 -5.01 8.76 0.52
N LEU A 70 -4.90 8.59 -0.81
CA LEU A 70 -5.07 9.69 -1.77
C LEU A 70 -6.53 9.89 -2.19
N GLY A 71 -7.33 8.84 -2.16
CA GLY A 71 -8.76 8.89 -2.43
C GLY A 71 -9.33 7.51 -2.77
N SER A 72 -10.64 7.48 -3.02
CA SER A 72 -11.31 6.37 -3.70
C SER A 72 -12.16 6.99 -4.80
N TYR A 73 -12.04 6.47 -6.01
CA TYR A 73 -12.71 6.98 -7.20
C TYR A 73 -13.41 5.82 -7.93
N PRO A 74 -14.46 6.07 -8.71
CA PRO A 74 -15.09 5.04 -9.54
C PRO A 74 -14.06 4.47 -10.52
N SER A 75 -14.13 3.16 -10.77
CA SER A 75 -13.39 2.59 -11.90
C SER A 75 -13.91 3.23 -13.19
N GLU A 76 -13.00 3.62 -14.08
CA GLU A 76 -13.39 3.87 -15.47
C GLU A 76 -13.93 2.54 -16.02
N SER A 77 -15.13 2.60 -16.59
CA SER A 77 -15.81 1.50 -17.27
C SER A 77 -15.61 1.61 -18.77
#